data_AF-A0A6V7KIF3-F1
#
_entry.id   AF-A0A6V7KIF3-F1
#
_cell.length_a   1.000
_cell.length_b   1.000
_cell.length_c   1.000
_cell.angle_alpha   90.00
_cell.angle_beta   90.00
_cell.angle_gamma   90.00
#
_symmetry.space_group_name_H-M   'P 1'
#
loop_
_entity.id
_entity.type
_entity.pdbx_description
1 polymer ?
#
loop_
_entity_poly.entity_id
_entity_poly.type
_entity_poly.pdbx_seq_one_letter_code
_entity_poly.pdbx_strand_id
1 'polypeptide(L)'
;IYFSSESSIRELVSQQIQQAADKIWPSLTSAEQEELSLEQQQHTQLLKNTLNTAKSHRARLEQGADSWRDYTQTLERVKAVIARTRFTDEPVTTLAGLQFNIQKITHALNDIQNQQFELDLLNERGQEMLSLADAANHKNIEAQLAECNAEWRELVSGLEGRRDALEALSKHWEELEARWSHTESRLTAIEERSKLVDTVVRSKQHIRDTIKVLD
;
A
#
# COMPACT_ATOMS: atom_id res chain seq x y z
N ILE A 1 -18.98 -14.72 -27.14
CA ILE A 1 -17.88 -15.70 -27.14
C ILE A 1 -16.96 -15.33 -28.29
N TYR A 2 -15.73 -14.89 -28.02
CA TYR A 2 -14.75 -14.63 -29.09
C TYR A 2 -14.46 -15.94 -29.83
N PHE A 3 -14.42 -15.91 -31.16
CA PHE A 3 -14.16 -17.05 -32.06
C PHE A 3 -15.22 -18.18 -32.11
N SER A 4 -16.51 -17.88 -31.84
CA SER A 4 -17.60 -18.87 -32.00
C SER A 4 -17.74 -19.45 -33.42
N SER A 5 -17.12 -18.84 -34.42
CA SER A 5 -17.12 -19.27 -35.81
C SER A 5 -15.98 -20.23 -36.18
N GLU A 6 -15.01 -20.53 -35.28
CA GLU A 6 -13.86 -21.41 -35.58
C GLU A 6 -14.32 -22.76 -36.17
N SER A 7 -15.32 -23.38 -35.54
CA SER A 7 -15.89 -24.66 -35.99
C SER A 7 -16.49 -24.54 -37.40
N SER A 8 -17.28 -23.49 -37.64
CA SER A 8 -17.94 -23.28 -38.93
C SER A 8 -16.95 -22.98 -40.06
N ILE A 9 -15.87 -22.23 -39.78
CA ILE A 9 -14.85 -21.88 -40.77
C ILE A 9 -14.00 -23.10 -41.10
N ARG A 10 -13.66 -23.91 -40.10
CA ARG A 10 -12.97 -25.18 -40.31
C ARG A 10 -13.83 -26.14 -41.14
N GLU A 11 -15.12 -26.24 -40.86
CA GLU A 11 -16.06 -27.07 -41.62
C GLU A 11 -16.20 -26.59 -43.07
N LEU A 12 -16.35 -25.29 -43.28
CA LEU A 12 -16.43 -24.68 -44.61
C LEU A 12 -15.20 -25.04 -45.46
N VAL A 13 -13.99 -24.78 -44.95
CA VAL A 13 -12.75 -24.95 -45.73
C VAL A 13 -12.33 -26.42 -45.85
N SER A 14 -12.44 -27.20 -44.79
CA SER A 14 -11.96 -28.59 -44.78
C SER A 14 -13.00 -29.62 -45.25
N GLN A 15 -14.29 -29.29 -45.30
CA GLN A 15 -15.33 -30.21 -45.77
C GLN A 15 -16.09 -29.66 -46.96
N GLN A 16 -16.71 -28.48 -46.86
CA GLN A 16 -17.64 -28.01 -47.91
C GLN A 16 -16.89 -27.63 -49.20
N ILE A 17 -15.79 -26.89 -49.08
CA ILE A 17 -14.94 -26.52 -50.22
C ILE A 17 -14.25 -27.76 -50.79
N GLN A 18 -13.79 -28.69 -49.94
CA GLN A 18 -13.22 -29.97 -50.41
C GLN A 18 -14.24 -30.78 -51.22
N GLN A 19 -15.45 -30.97 -50.69
CA GLN A 19 -16.51 -31.69 -51.38
C GLN A 19 -16.94 -31.01 -52.68
N ALA A 20 -16.93 -29.68 -52.74
CA ALA A 20 -17.19 -28.95 -53.97
C ALA A 20 -16.08 -29.17 -55.01
N ALA A 21 -14.81 -29.12 -54.59
CA ALA A 21 -13.65 -29.43 -55.43
C ALA A 21 -13.70 -30.86 -55.98
N ASP A 22 -14.01 -31.84 -55.12
CA ASP A 22 -14.11 -33.26 -55.50
C ASP A 22 -15.21 -33.49 -56.56
N LYS A 23 -16.32 -32.73 -56.50
CA LYS A 23 -17.43 -32.83 -57.47
C LYS A 23 -17.08 -32.30 -58.86
N ILE A 24 -16.30 -31.22 -58.94
CA ILE A 24 -15.91 -30.61 -60.22
C ILE A 24 -14.65 -31.27 -60.80
N TRP A 25 -13.87 -31.97 -59.99
CA TRP A 25 -12.61 -32.63 -60.35
C TRP A 25 -12.64 -33.42 -61.68
N PRO A 26 -13.65 -34.26 -61.98
CA PRO A 26 -13.68 -35.05 -63.21
C PRO A 26 -13.91 -34.23 -64.48
N SER A 27 -14.38 -32.99 -64.35
CA SER A 27 -14.68 -32.09 -65.47
C SER A 27 -13.51 -31.15 -65.80
N LEU A 28 -12.44 -31.17 -64.99
CA LEU A 28 -11.29 -30.30 -65.14
C LEU A 28 -10.19 -30.96 -65.99
N THR A 29 -9.44 -30.12 -66.71
CA THR A 29 -8.19 -30.51 -67.37
C THR A 29 -7.07 -30.73 -66.34
N SER A 30 -5.98 -31.39 -66.74
CA SER A 30 -4.83 -31.63 -65.85
C SER A 30 -4.23 -30.34 -65.27
N ALA A 31 -4.21 -29.25 -66.04
CA ALA A 31 -3.70 -27.96 -65.58
C ALA A 31 -4.61 -27.33 -64.51
N GLU A 32 -5.93 -27.38 -64.72
CA GLU A 32 -6.93 -26.87 -63.77
C GLU A 32 -7.00 -27.71 -62.49
N GLN A 33 -6.76 -29.03 -62.58
CA GLN A 33 -6.66 -29.91 -61.41
C GLN A 33 -5.44 -29.57 -60.54
N GLU A 34 -4.30 -29.26 -61.16
CA GLU A 34 -3.07 -28.86 -60.46
C GLU A 34 -3.25 -27.49 -59.77
N GLU A 35 -3.84 -26.52 -60.47
CA GLU A 35 -4.17 -25.19 -59.93
C GLU A 35 -5.14 -25.29 -58.75
N LEU A 36 -6.25 -26.03 -58.90
CA LEU A 36 -7.24 -26.22 -57.84
C LEU A 36 -6.63 -26.90 -56.60
N SER A 37 -5.77 -27.90 -56.79
CA SER A 37 -5.07 -28.58 -55.69
C SER A 37 -4.13 -27.62 -54.95
N LEU A 38 -3.40 -26.78 -55.70
CA LEU A 38 -2.50 -25.78 -55.16
C LEU A 38 -3.27 -24.74 -54.32
N GLU A 39 -4.34 -24.17 -54.86
CA GLU A 39 -5.17 -23.18 -54.15
C GLU A 39 -5.83 -23.78 -52.89
N GLN A 40 -6.34 -25.01 -52.98
CA GLN A 40 -6.95 -25.70 -51.85
C GLN A 40 -5.93 -25.96 -50.73
N GLN A 41 -4.72 -26.39 -51.09
CA GLN A 41 -3.62 -26.56 -50.15
C GLN A 41 -3.23 -25.21 -49.51
N GLN A 42 -3.12 -24.16 -50.31
CA GLN A 42 -2.79 -22.81 -49.86
C GLN A 42 -3.84 -22.29 -48.86
N HIS A 43 -5.13 -22.39 -49.17
CA HIS A 43 -6.20 -21.94 -48.30
C HIS A 43 -6.28 -22.74 -47.00
N THR A 44 -6.09 -24.07 -47.07
CA THR A 44 -6.03 -24.92 -45.88
C THR A 44 -4.86 -24.52 -44.97
N GLN A 45 -3.69 -24.26 -45.55
CA GLN A 45 -2.51 -23.83 -44.81
C GLN A 45 -2.68 -22.44 -44.21
N LEU A 46 -3.25 -21.49 -44.96
CA LEU A 46 -3.55 -20.14 -44.49
C LEU A 46 -4.53 -20.17 -43.31
N LEU A 47 -5.59 -20.98 -43.40
CA LEU A 47 -6.55 -21.15 -42.31
C LEU A 47 -5.86 -21.72 -41.07
N LYS A 48 -5.04 -22.77 -41.24
CA LYS A 48 -4.29 -23.37 -40.13
C LYS A 48 -3.37 -22.35 -39.44
N ASN A 49 -2.62 -21.58 -40.23
CA ASN A 49 -1.74 -20.53 -39.70
C ASN A 49 -2.54 -19.46 -38.95
N THR A 50 -3.63 -18.97 -39.54
CA THR A 50 -4.49 -17.94 -38.93
C THR A 50 -5.10 -18.41 -37.61
N LEU A 51 -5.60 -19.64 -37.55
CA LEU A 51 -6.15 -20.21 -36.32
C LEU A 51 -5.09 -20.39 -35.23
N ASN A 52 -3.87 -20.81 -35.60
CA ASN A 52 -2.77 -20.93 -34.65
C ASN A 52 -2.37 -19.57 -34.08
N THR A 53 -2.22 -18.57 -34.94
CA THR A 53 -1.92 -17.18 -34.53
C THR A 53 -3.02 -16.63 -33.62
N ALA A 54 -4.30 -16.84 -33.95
CA ALA A 54 -5.42 -16.43 -33.11
C ALA A 54 -5.39 -17.11 -31.72
N LYS A 55 -5.08 -18.41 -31.65
CA LYS A 55 -4.93 -19.13 -30.38
C LYS A 55 -3.78 -18.59 -29.53
N SER A 56 -2.62 -18.32 -30.14
CA SER A 56 -1.48 -17.73 -29.43
C SER A 56 -1.80 -16.31 -28.93
N HIS A 57 -2.48 -15.48 -29.72
CA HIS A 57 -2.92 -14.16 -29.27
C HIS A 57 -3.92 -14.25 -28.12
N ARG A 58 -4.87 -15.19 -28.19
CA ARG A 58 -5.83 -15.40 -27.11
C ARG A 58 -5.13 -15.77 -25.80
N ALA A 59 -4.23 -16.76 -25.85
CA ALA A 59 -3.46 -17.17 -24.67
C ALA A 59 -2.66 -16.00 -24.05
N ARG A 60 -2.05 -15.16 -24.89
CA ARG A 60 -1.32 -13.97 -24.43
C ARG A 60 -2.24 -12.93 -23.79
N LEU A 61 -3.44 -12.71 -24.35
CA LEU A 61 -4.42 -11.79 -23.78
C LEU A 61 -5.00 -12.30 -22.46
N GLU A 62 -5.29 -13.61 -22.37
CA GLU A 62 -5.75 -14.26 -21.14
C GLU A 62 -4.70 -14.12 -20.04
N GLN A 63 -3.43 -14.44 -20.34
CA GLN A 63 -2.33 -14.25 -19.40
C GLN A 63 -2.17 -12.78 -18.98
N GLY A 64 -2.21 -11.84 -19.93
CA GLY A 64 -2.10 -10.41 -19.63
C GLY A 64 -3.24 -9.90 -18.75
N ALA A 65 -4.47 -10.41 -18.96
CA ALA A 65 -5.63 -10.06 -18.14
C ALA A 65 -5.48 -10.58 -16.70
N ASP A 66 -4.93 -11.79 -16.52
CA ASP A 66 -4.64 -12.34 -15.19
C ASP A 66 -3.54 -11.55 -14.48
N SER A 67 -2.41 -11.26 -15.14
CA SER A 67 -1.35 -10.44 -14.56
C SER A 67 -1.83 -9.03 -14.19
N TRP A 68 -2.68 -8.42 -15.03
CA TRP A 68 -3.27 -7.12 -14.72
C TRP A 68 -4.19 -7.19 -13.50
N ARG A 69 -5.02 -8.22 -13.40
CA ARG A 69 -5.89 -8.45 -12.24
C ARG A 69 -5.06 -8.57 -10.96
N ASP A 70 -4.00 -9.36 -10.98
CA ASP A 70 -3.12 -9.54 -9.83
C ASP A 70 -2.45 -8.22 -9.41
N TYR A 71 -1.95 -7.43 -10.38
CA TYR A 71 -1.40 -6.09 -10.13
C TYR A 71 -2.44 -5.15 -9.50
N THR A 72 -3.66 -5.08 -10.06
CA THR A 72 -4.70 -4.20 -9.50
C THR A 72 -5.12 -4.62 -8.08
N GLN A 73 -5.13 -5.91 -7.79
CA GLN A 73 -5.46 -6.41 -6.45
C GLN A 73 -4.37 -6.08 -5.43
N THR A 74 -3.09 -6.19 -5.79
CA THR A 74 -1.99 -5.81 -4.90
C THR A 74 -1.95 -4.31 -4.67
N LEU A 75 -2.23 -3.50 -5.71
CA LEU A 75 -2.35 -2.05 -5.61
C LEU A 75 -3.42 -1.63 -4.60
N GLU A 76 -4.63 -2.20 -4.71
CA GLU A 76 -5.73 -1.89 -3.78
C GLU A 76 -5.43 -2.36 -2.35
N ARG A 77 -4.71 -3.48 -2.19
CA ARG A 77 -4.29 -3.94 -0.86
C ARG A 77 -3.31 -2.96 -0.20
N VAL A 78 -2.32 -2.45 -0.93
CA VAL A 78 -1.38 -1.44 -0.40
C VAL A 78 -2.11 -0.16 -0.04
N LYS A 79 -3.01 0.33 -0.90
CA LYS A 79 -3.85 1.50 -0.60
C LYS A 79 -4.69 1.29 0.66
N ALA A 80 -5.27 0.11 0.84
CA ALA A 80 -6.04 -0.22 2.04
C ALA A 80 -5.19 -0.22 3.30
N VAL A 81 -3.95 -0.72 3.24
CA VAL A 81 -2.99 -0.64 4.35
C VAL A 81 -2.67 0.82 4.69
N ILE A 82 -2.34 1.65 3.69
CA ILE A 82 -2.08 3.09 3.88
C ILE A 82 -3.28 3.77 4.53
N ALA A 83 -4.50 3.55 4.01
CA ALA A 83 -5.71 4.15 4.53
C ALA A 83 -6.00 3.76 5.99
N ARG A 84 -5.84 2.48 6.34
CA ARG A 84 -6.08 1.98 7.71
C ARG A 84 -5.06 2.54 8.71
N THR A 85 -3.83 2.76 8.29
CA THR A 85 -2.74 3.24 9.15
C THR A 85 -2.80 4.76 9.38
N ARG A 86 -3.54 5.52 8.56
CA ARG A 86 -3.76 6.95 8.79
C ARG A 86 -4.72 7.19 9.96
N PHE A 87 -4.25 7.90 10.98
CA PHE A 87 -5.07 8.39 12.07
C PHE A 87 -4.55 9.72 12.63
N THR A 88 -5.45 10.47 13.25
CA THR A 88 -5.16 11.70 13.99
C THR A 88 -5.01 11.41 15.48
N ASP A 89 -4.03 12.05 16.11
CA ASP A 89 -3.88 12.01 17.56
C ASP A 89 -4.99 12.82 18.23
N GLU A 90 -5.53 12.30 19.33
CA GLU A 90 -6.45 13.06 20.16
C GLU A 90 -5.67 14.02 21.06
N PRO A 91 -6.19 15.23 21.34
CA PRO A 91 -5.54 16.15 22.26
C PRO A 91 -5.53 15.56 23.68
N VAL A 92 -4.39 15.67 24.35
CA VAL A 92 -4.17 15.08 25.69
C VAL A 92 -3.82 16.15 26.70
N THR A 93 -4.30 15.98 27.94
CA THR A 93 -4.03 16.88 29.08
C THR A 93 -3.28 16.19 30.22
N THR A 94 -2.88 14.93 30.03
CA THR A 94 -2.18 14.13 31.03
C THR A 94 -1.02 13.37 30.40
N LEU A 95 0.01 13.07 31.19
CA LEU A 95 1.15 12.24 30.77
C LEU A 95 0.70 10.85 30.30
N ALA A 96 -0.26 10.25 31.00
CA ALA A 96 -0.81 8.94 30.61
C ALA A 96 -1.48 8.98 29.22
N GLY A 97 -2.22 10.06 28.91
CA GLY A 97 -2.80 10.26 27.58
C GLY A 97 -1.73 10.41 26.49
N LEU A 98 -0.66 11.15 26.79
CA LEU A 98 0.47 11.29 25.87
C LEU A 98 1.18 9.96 25.61
N GLN A 99 1.43 9.18 26.66
CA GLN A 99 2.02 7.83 26.55
C GLN A 99 1.13 6.88 25.73
N PHE A 100 -0.19 6.98 25.87
CA PHE A 100 -1.13 6.22 25.03
C PHE A 100 -1.02 6.59 23.54
N ASN A 101 -0.94 7.88 23.21
CA ASN A 101 -0.75 8.31 21.81
C ASN A 101 0.58 7.77 21.24
N ILE A 102 1.68 7.80 22.01
CA ILE A 102 2.97 7.21 21.63
C ILE A 102 2.83 5.71 21.34
N GLN A 103 2.15 4.97 22.22
CA GLN A 103 1.91 3.53 22.00
C GLN A 103 1.08 3.28 20.74
N LYS A 104 0.03 4.07 20.50
CA LYS A 104 -0.82 3.97 19.31
C LYS A 104 0.00 4.18 18.02
N ILE A 105 0.85 5.20 17.98
CA ILE A 105 1.77 5.44 16.84
C ILE A 105 2.77 4.30 16.70
N THR A 106 3.32 3.80 17.80
CA THR A 106 4.27 2.68 17.79
C THR A 106 3.63 1.41 17.22
N HIS A 107 2.38 1.11 17.61
CA HIS A 107 1.63 0.00 17.03
C HIS A 107 1.40 0.19 15.52
N ALA A 108 0.97 1.39 15.10
CA ALA A 108 0.77 1.68 13.69
C ALA A 108 2.05 1.55 12.86
N LEU A 109 3.20 1.98 13.40
CA LEU A 109 4.52 1.82 12.77
C LEU A 109 4.91 0.34 12.63
N ASN A 110 4.71 -0.45 13.69
CA ASN A 110 4.98 -1.89 13.63
C ASN A 110 4.06 -2.59 12.62
N ASP A 111 2.77 -2.23 12.60
CA ASP A 111 1.79 -2.81 11.70
C ASP A 111 2.13 -2.50 10.23
N ILE A 112 2.48 -1.26 9.89
CA ILE A 112 2.84 -0.91 8.52
C ILE A 112 4.19 -1.54 8.10
N GLN A 113 5.17 -1.61 9.00
CA GLN A 113 6.43 -2.32 8.74
C GLN A 113 6.19 -3.82 8.49
N ASN A 114 5.30 -4.45 9.25
CA ASN A 114 4.90 -5.84 9.03
C ASN A 114 4.16 -6.06 7.69
N GLN A 115 3.65 -5.00 7.06
CA GLN A 115 3.01 -5.04 5.75
C GLN A 115 3.94 -4.59 4.60
N GLN A 116 5.23 -4.36 4.87
CA GLN A 116 6.21 -3.92 3.85
C GLN A 116 6.26 -4.88 2.64
N PHE A 117 6.09 -6.19 2.89
CA PHE A 117 6.04 -7.20 1.83
C PHE A 117 4.93 -6.94 0.79
N GLU A 118 3.86 -6.23 1.18
CA GLU A 118 2.78 -5.88 0.25
C GLU A 118 3.19 -4.81 -0.74
N LEU A 119 3.96 -3.81 -0.28
CA LEU A 119 4.52 -2.79 -1.14
C LEU A 119 5.58 -3.41 -2.07
N ASP A 120 6.41 -4.31 -1.55
CA ASP A 120 7.42 -5.00 -2.34
C ASP A 120 6.79 -5.86 -3.44
N LEU A 121 5.71 -6.59 -3.12
CA LEU A 121 4.95 -7.35 -4.12
C LEU A 121 4.26 -6.46 -5.14
N LEU A 122 3.69 -5.32 -4.74
CA LEU A 122 3.14 -4.33 -5.67
C LEU A 122 4.21 -3.85 -6.66
N ASN A 123 5.41 -3.56 -6.16
CA ASN A 123 6.53 -3.13 -6.99
C ASN A 123 6.97 -4.24 -7.96
N GLU A 124 7.05 -5.50 -7.51
CA GLU A 124 7.36 -6.66 -8.37
C GLU A 124 6.32 -6.81 -9.50
N ARG A 125 5.03 -6.88 -9.16
CA ARG A 125 3.95 -7.03 -10.15
C ARG A 125 3.85 -5.83 -11.08
N GLY A 126 4.12 -4.62 -10.55
CA GLY A 126 4.19 -3.40 -11.33
C GLY A 126 5.29 -3.45 -12.40
N GLN A 127 6.49 -3.92 -12.04
CA GLN A 127 7.60 -4.06 -13.00
C GLN A 127 7.31 -5.12 -14.08
N GLU A 128 6.70 -6.25 -13.70
CA GLU A 128 6.23 -7.26 -14.66
C GLU A 128 5.26 -6.63 -15.68
N MET A 129 4.28 -5.84 -15.20
CA MET A 129 3.32 -5.16 -16.07
C MET A 129 3.97 -4.11 -16.98
N LEU A 130 4.93 -3.33 -16.47
CA LEU A 130 5.66 -2.34 -17.27
C LEU A 130 6.40 -2.97 -18.45
N SER A 131 6.96 -4.18 -18.27
CA SER A 131 7.67 -4.89 -19.34
C SER A 131 6.78 -5.29 -20.53
N LEU A 132 5.47 -5.38 -20.31
CA LEU A 132 4.48 -5.80 -21.30
C LEU A 132 3.58 -4.64 -21.78
N ALA A 133 3.65 -3.49 -21.12
CA ALA A 133 2.77 -2.36 -21.35
C ALA A 133 3.15 -1.56 -22.60
N ASP A 134 2.13 -1.01 -23.28
CA ASP A 134 2.34 0.05 -24.26
C ASP A 134 2.72 1.38 -23.59
N ALA A 135 3.10 2.38 -24.38
CA ALA A 135 3.57 3.67 -23.86
C ALA A 135 2.55 4.42 -22.98
N ALA A 136 1.24 4.24 -23.21
CA ALA A 136 0.21 4.91 -22.42
C ALA A 136 0.01 4.20 -21.08
N ASN A 137 -0.11 2.88 -21.12
CA ASN A 137 -0.24 2.04 -19.93
C ASN A 137 1.01 2.11 -19.05
N HIS A 138 2.20 2.17 -19.66
CA HIS A 138 3.46 2.31 -18.96
C HIS A 138 3.47 3.56 -18.06
N LYS A 139 3.10 4.72 -18.62
CA LYS A 139 3.03 5.97 -17.84
C LYS A 139 2.02 5.90 -16.70
N ASN A 140 0.89 5.25 -16.90
CA ASN A 140 -0.14 5.12 -15.88
C ASN A 140 0.32 4.22 -14.72
N ILE A 141 0.87 3.05 -15.03
CA ILE A 141 1.41 2.12 -14.02
C ILE A 141 2.56 2.78 -13.24
N GLU A 142 3.47 3.44 -13.94
CA GLU A 142 4.59 4.14 -13.33
C GLU A 142 4.13 5.25 -12.38
N ALA A 143 3.12 6.04 -12.77
CA ALA A 143 2.51 7.05 -11.92
C ALA A 143 1.86 6.44 -10.67
N GLN A 144 1.08 5.36 -10.82
CA GLN A 144 0.43 4.68 -9.69
C GLN A 144 1.45 4.11 -8.70
N LEU A 145 2.52 3.48 -9.20
CA LEU A 145 3.61 2.98 -8.36
C LEU A 145 4.31 4.13 -7.64
N ALA A 146 4.65 5.21 -8.35
CA ALA A 146 5.32 6.36 -7.77
C ALA A 146 4.47 7.01 -6.66
N GLU A 147 3.17 7.18 -6.91
CA GLU A 147 2.20 7.71 -5.93
C GLU A 147 2.13 6.82 -4.69
N CYS A 148 1.85 5.52 -4.82
CA CYS A 148 1.75 4.62 -3.67
C CYS A 148 3.06 4.54 -2.87
N ASN A 149 4.21 4.51 -3.53
CA ASN A 149 5.51 4.51 -2.85
C ASN A 149 5.79 5.85 -2.15
N ALA A 150 5.33 6.97 -2.70
CA ALA A 150 5.45 8.27 -2.06
C ALA A 150 4.55 8.35 -0.82
N GLU A 151 3.28 8.00 -0.95
CA GLU A 151 2.32 8.00 0.16
C GLU A 151 2.75 7.09 1.31
N TRP A 152 3.29 5.89 1.00
CA TRP A 152 3.82 4.98 2.00
C TRP A 152 4.98 5.59 2.78
N ARG A 153 5.96 6.16 2.08
CA ARG A 153 7.13 6.81 2.70
C ARG A 153 6.75 8.01 3.53
N GLU A 154 5.85 8.86 3.02
CA GLU A 154 5.35 10.02 3.75
C GLU A 154 4.61 9.61 5.02
N LEU A 155 3.77 8.57 4.95
CA LEU A 155 3.06 8.05 6.11
C LEU A 155 4.03 7.52 7.18
N VAL A 156 5.00 6.68 6.81
CA VAL A 156 5.99 6.14 7.75
C VAL A 156 6.80 7.27 8.38
N SER A 157 7.37 8.17 7.57
CA SER A 157 8.17 9.29 8.07
C SER A 157 7.35 10.23 8.96
N GLY A 158 6.09 10.49 8.60
CA GLY A 158 5.18 11.31 9.39
C GLY A 158 4.84 10.70 10.75
N LEU A 159 4.63 9.37 10.81
CA LEU A 159 4.40 8.65 12.06
C LEU A 159 5.66 8.64 12.94
N GLU A 160 6.84 8.39 12.36
CA GLU A 160 8.13 8.45 13.08
C GLU A 160 8.37 9.84 13.68
N GLY A 161 8.23 10.90 12.87
CA GLY A 161 8.41 12.27 13.33
C GLY A 161 7.41 12.67 14.43
N ARG A 162 6.15 12.22 14.33
CA ARG A 162 5.15 12.42 15.39
C ARG A 162 5.52 11.68 16.67
N ARG A 163 5.93 10.41 16.58
CA ARG A 163 6.36 9.62 17.75
C ARG A 163 7.51 10.34 18.47
N ASP A 164 8.54 10.72 17.73
CA ASP A 164 9.74 11.36 18.29
C ASP A 164 9.39 12.70 18.97
N ALA A 165 8.48 13.48 18.37
CA ALA A 165 7.98 14.72 18.98
C ALA A 165 7.20 14.48 20.27
N LEU A 166 6.33 13.46 20.32
CA LEU A 166 5.57 13.12 21.52
C LEU A 166 6.47 12.52 22.62
N GLU A 167 7.46 11.71 22.27
CA GLU A 167 8.46 11.20 23.22
C GLU A 167 9.28 12.34 23.83
N ALA A 168 9.68 13.32 23.02
CA ALA A 168 10.33 14.52 23.52
C ALA A 168 9.41 15.29 24.48
N LEU A 169 8.14 15.48 24.11
CA LEU A 169 7.16 16.14 24.98
C LEU A 169 6.94 15.37 26.29
N SER A 170 6.92 14.05 26.26
CA SER A 170 6.76 13.19 27.46
C SER A 170 7.89 13.43 28.45
N LYS A 171 9.14 13.51 27.97
CA LYS A 171 10.31 13.81 28.82
C LYS A 171 10.20 15.20 29.47
N HIS A 172 9.78 16.21 28.72
CA HIS A 172 9.58 17.56 29.27
C HIS A 172 8.48 17.60 30.32
N TRP A 173 7.40 16.85 30.10
CA TRP A 173 6.29 16.76 31.04
C TRP A 173 6.72 16.12 32.36
N GLU A 174 7.45 15.00 32.30
CA GLU A 174 8.01 14.32 33.48
C GLU A 174 8.95 15.24 34.27
N GLU A 175 9.80 16.00 33.58
CA GLU A 175 10.68 16.98 34.22
C GLU A 175 9.90 18.10 34.91
N LEU A 176 8.85 18.62 34.27
CA LEU A 176 8.00 19.65 34.85
C LEU A 176 7.28 19.13 36.11
N GLU A 177 6.74 17.91 36.06
CA GLU A 177 6.04 17.28 37.19
C GLU A 177 6.99 17.06 38.37
N ALA A 178 8.23 16.64 38.11
CA ALA A 178 9.26 16.51 39.14
C ALA A 178 9.60 17.87 39.79
N ARG A 179 9.78 18.92 38.99
CA ARG A 179 10.06 20.28 39.49
C ARG A 179 8.87 20.86 40.28
N TRP A 180 7.65 20.61 39.81
CA TRP A 180 6.42 21.02 40.50
C TRP A 180 6.33 20.35 41.87
N SER A 181 6.42 19.02 41.93
CA SER A 181 6.36 18.25 43.17
C SER A 181 7.43 18.67 44.20
N HIS A 182 8.65 18.93 43.71
CA HIS A 182 9.72 19.45 44.56
C HIS A 182 9.40 20.83 45.15
N THR A 183 8.84 21.72 44.32
CA THR A 183 8.46 23.08 44.74
C THR A 183 7.29 23.05 45.73
N GLU A 184 6.28 22.23 45.47
CA GLU A 184 5.11 22.04 46.32
C GLU A 184 5.51 21.47 47.70
N SER A 185 6.42 20.49 47.73
CA SER A 185 6.98 19.97 48.99
C SER A 185 7.72 21.04 49.79
N ARG A 186 8.52 21.88 49.13
CA ARG A 186 9.23 22.99 49.79
C ARG A 186 8.28 24.04 50.31
N LEU A 187 7.25 24.40 49.53
CA LEU A 187 6.23 25.36 49.94
C LEU A 187 5.49 24.85 51.17
N THR A 188 5.02 23.59 51.13
CA THR A 188 4.35 22.93 52.26
C THR A 188 5.23 22.95 53.51
N ALA A 189 6.52 22.63 53.39
CA ALA A 189 7.44 22.69 54.52
C ALA A 189 7.61 24.12 55.09
N ILE A 190 7.65 25.15 54.22
CA ILE A 190 7.70 26.55 54.66
C ILE A 190 6.41 26.97 55.36
N GLU A 191 5.26 26.58 54.82
CA GLU A 191 3.95 26.86 55.43
C GLU A 191 3.83 26.23 56.82
N GLU A 192 4.22 24.97 56.97
CA GLU A 192 4.24 24.30 58.27
C GLU A 192 5.19 24.99 59.27
N ARG A 193 6.39 25.38 58.85
CA ARG A 193 7.29 26.18 59.71
C ARG A 193 6.67 27.52 60.09
N SER A 194 5.97 28.20 59.17
CA SER A 194 5.31 29.48 59.42
C SER A 194 4.20 29.37 60.46
N LYS A 195 3.46 28.25 60.50
CA LYS A 195 2.41 28.01 61.51
C LYS A 195 2.99 27.90 62.93
N LEU A 196 4.26 27.52 63.06
CA LEU A 196 4.94 27.38 64.35
C LEU A 196 5.51 28.70 64.89
N VAL A 197 5.45 29.78 64.11
CA VAL A 197 5.92 31.10 64.53
C VAL A 197 4.87 31.78 65.41
N ASP A 198 5.17 31.95 66.70
CA ASP A 198 4.35 32.77 67.58
C ASP A 198 4.53 34.26 67.24
N THR A 199 3.46 34.91 66.81
CA THR A 199 3.44 36.32 66.40
C THR A 199 3.34 37.28 67.59
N VAL A 200 3.09 36.78 68.80
CA VAL A 200 2.99 37.59 70.02
C VAL A 200 4.35 37.68 70.70
N VAL A 201 4.96 38.86 70.66
CA VAL A 201 6.25 39.12 71.32
C VAL A 201 6.06 39.26 72.83
N ARG A 202 6.51 38.25 73.60
CA ARG A 202 6.42 38.25 75.07
C ARG A 202 7.70 38.67 75.78
N SER A 203 8.87 38.47 75.15
CA SER A 203 10.17 38.89 75.71
C SER A 203 11.30 38.90 74.67
N LYS A 204 12.44 39.52 75.00
CA LYS A 204 13.66 39.46 74.17
C LYS A 204 14.19 38.03 74.00
N GLN A 205 14.02 37.17 75.01
CA GLN A 205 14.43 35.77 74.95
C GLN A 205 13.51 34.97 74.03
N HIS A 206 12.19 35.20 74.10
CA HIS A 206 11.21 34.62 73.19
C HIS A 206 11.56 34.89 71.73
N ILE A 207 11.89 36.13 71.37
CA ILE A 207 12.33 36.48 70.01
C ILE A 207 13.55 35.66 69.58
N ARG A 208 14.56 35.52 70.46
CA ARG A 208 15.77 34.74 70.15
C ARG A 208 15.48 33.25 69.94
N ASP A 209 14.55 32.70 70.70
CA ASP A 209 14.16 31.30 70.60
C ASP A 209 13.31 31.05 69.34
N THR A 210 12.43 31.99 68.96
CA THR A 210 11.70 31.94 67.68
C THR A 210 12.63 32.05 66.47
N ILE A 211 13.67 32.90 66.52
CA ILE A 211 14.68 33.00 65.46
C ILE A 211 15.41 31.66 65.26
N LYS A 212 15.80 30.98 66.35
CA LYS A 212 16.46 29.66 66.28
C LYS A 212 15.58 28.55 65.69
N VAL A 213 14.26 28.68 65.76
CA VAL A 213 13.30 27.72 65.17
C VAL A 213 13.09 27.98 63.67
N LEU A 214 13.48 29.17 63.18
CA LEU A 214 13.34 29.60 61.80
C LEU A 214 14.59 29.34 60.93
N ASP A 215 15.78 29.30 61.55
CA ASP A 215 17.05 28.87 60.94
C ASP A 215 17.08 27.34 60.69
#